data_AF-A0A9P6FF37-F1
#
_entry.id   AF-A0A9P6FF37-F1
#
_cell.length_a   1.000
_cell.length_b   1.000
_cell.length_c   1.000
_cell.angle_alpha   90.00
_cell.angle_beta   90.00
_cell.angle_gamma   90.00
#
_symmetry.space_group_name_H-M   'P 1'
#
loop_
_entity.id
_entity.type
_entity.pdbx_description
1 polymer ?
#
loop_
_entity_poly.entity_id
_entity_poly.type
_entity_poly.pdbx_seq_one_letter_code
_entity_poly.pdbx_strand_id
1 'polypeptide(L)'
;MSNYISRRPKPDYPFSKLAHLHLAVDLTESTLCNFASILPAIHFIHFGTDQQSQSPLKYVDFKTLQSISLFRMNEGYLQPMFDTLLSDSHPCQLEKLFLGGMTGIMGLPEVLKALPLKGLHMIGLPLGALDSTFRCLDLSKLTPLNILHTHYDWSTETLLASRSNIFTEQFCMHLEKVSKAFEEFGVMIDIVERVKGGVYSDRFRPVQEAQILEPTQDHCINFIGVITASFQWVVLSSLTPNGFRSVFT
;
A
#
# COMPACT_ATOMS: atom_id res chain seq x y z
N MET A 1 0.09 56.07 -0.36
CA MET A 1 -0.75 55.36 0.63
C MET A 1 -0.27 53.92 0.68
N SER A 2 0.43 53.54 1.75
CA SER A 2 1.04 52.21 1.89
C SER A 2 0.08 51.31 2.67
N ASN A 3 -0.44 50.26 2.02
CA ASN A 3 -1.29 49.27 2.65
C ASN A 3 -0.43 48.34 3.51
N TYR A 4 -0.33 48.65 4.81
CA TYR A 4 0.15 47.72 5.81
C TYR A 4 -0.88 46.59 5.95
N ILE A 5 -0.66 45.49 5.22
CA ILE A 5 -1.33 44.22 5.48
C ILE A 5 -0.81 43.75 6.83
N SER A 6 -1.57 44.05 7.88
CA SER A 6 -1.41 43.48 9.21
C SER A 6 -1.51 41.96 9.09
N ARG A 7 -0.36 41.30 9.01
CA ARG A 7 -0.25 39.85 9.21
C ARG A 7 -0.58 39.61 10.68
N ARG A 8 -1.86 39.48 10.99
CA ARG A 8 -2.27 38.94 12.29
C ARG A 8 -1.51 37.62 12.47
N PRO A 9 -0.80 37.41 13.58
CA PRO A 9 -0.19 36.13 13.85
C PRO A 9 -1.30 35.08 13.76
N LYS A 10 -1.09 34.03 12.94
CA LYS A 10 -2.00 32.88 12.95
C LYS A 10 -2.07 32.44 14.42
N PRO A 11 -3.27 32.34 15.02
CA PRO A 11 -3.38 31.83 16.38
C PRO A 11 -2.62 30.51 16.45
N ASP A 12 -1.69 30.41 17.41
CA ASP A 12 -0.95 29.18 17.68
C ASP A 12 -1.95 28.15 18.20
N TYR A 13 -2.60 27.45 17.27
CA TYR A 13 -3.46 26.34 17.60
C TYR A 13 -2.59 25.18 18.10
N PRO A 14 -3.06 24.44 19.13
CA PRO A 14 -2.43 23.19 19.51
C PRO A 14 -2.23 22.31 18.27
N PHE A 15 -1.05 21.71 18.14
CA PHE A 15 -0.71 20.79 17.05
C PHE A 15 -0.63 21.42 15.65
N SER A 16 -0.44 22.73 15.52
CA SER A 16 -0.29 23.41 14.21
C SER A 16 0.86 22.87 13.33
N LYS A 17 1.84 22.17 13.93
CA LYS A 17 2.96 21.52 13.25
C LYS A 17 2.80 20.00 13.10
N LEU A 18 1.72 19.41 13.62
CA LEU A 18 1.48 17.98 13.53
C LEU A 18 1.07 17.63 12.10
N ALA A 19 1.97 16.97 11.37
CA ALA A 19 1.71 16.55 9.98
C ALA A 19 1.49 15.04 9.85
N HIS A 20 1.84 14.26 10.86
CA HIS A 20 1.73 12.79 10.84
C HIS A 20 1.03 12.35 12.11
N LEU A 21 -0.04 11.57 11.96
CA LEU A 21 -0.76 10.99 13.09
C LEU A 21 -1.13 9.54 12.74
N HIS A 22 -0.89 8.63 13.67
CA HIS A 22 -1.35 7.24 13.57
C HIS A 22 -2.07 6.87 14.87
N LEU A 23 -3.29 6.39 14.75
CA LEU A 23 -4.13 5.95 15.86
C LEU A 23 -4.34 4.43 15.75
N ALA A 24 -4.14 3.73 16.85
CA ALA A 24 -4.37 2.28 16.97
C ALA A 24 -4.75 1.96 18.42
N VAL A 25 -5.70 2.74 18.92
CA VAL A 25 -6.13 2.77 20.32
C VAL A 25 -7.63 3.03 20.40
N ASP A 26 -8.28 2.47 21.41
CA ASP A 26 -9.67 2.79 21.71
C ASP A 26 -9.79 4.25 22.18
N LEU A 27 -10.64 5.03 21.50
CA LEU A 27 -10.85 6.44 21.82
C LEU A 27 -12.13 6.61 22.64
N THR A 28 -12.03 7.35 23.75
CA THR A 28 -13.20 7.77 24.51
C THR A 28 -14.01 8.82 23.73
N GLU A 29 -15.30 8.93 24.02
CA GLU A 29 -16.18 9.93 23.39
C GLU A 29 -15.64 11.36 23.56
N SER A 30 -15.14 11.71 24.74
CA SER A 30 -14.51 13.02 24.98
C SER A 30 -13.31 13.27 24.08
N THR A 31 -12.47 12.25 23.85
CA THR A 31 -11.32 12.36 22.94
C THR A 31 -11.76 12.51 21.49
N LEU A 32 -12.82 11.81 21.07
CA LEU A 32 -13.41 11.95 19.74
C LEU A 32 -13.97 13.35 19.51
N CYS A 33 -14.65 13.94 20.50
CA CYS A 33 -15.13 15.32 20.44
C CYS A 33 -13.97 16.32 20.26
N ASN A 34 -12.87 16.12 20.97
CA ASN A 34 -11.67 16.94 20.80
C ASN A 34 -11.09 16.80 19.38
N PHE A 35 -10.94 15.58 18.87
CA PHE A 35 -10.47 15.35 17.50
C PHE A 35 -11.39 15.98 16.45
N ALA A 36 -12.71 15.90 16.63
CA ALA A 36 -13.66 16.54 15.72
C ALA A 36 -13.44 18.06 15.61
N SER A 37 -13.00 18.72 16.69
CA SER A 37 -12.71 20.16 16.67
C SER A 37 -11.33 20.51 16.11
N ILE A 38 -10.36 19.60 16.23
CA ILE A 38 -8.94 19.87 15.94
C ILE A 38 -8.55 19.41 14.54
N LEU A 39 -8.92 18.18 14.15
CA LEU A 39 -8.47 17.56 12.89
C LEU A 39 -8.80 18.37 11.63
N PRO A 40 -9.98 19.02 11.51
CA PRO A 40 -10.28 19.83 10.32
C PRO A 40 -9.34 21.03 10.13
N ALA A 41 -8.66 21.48 11.18
CA ALA A 41 -7.72 22.60 11.13
C ALA A 41 -6.25 22.15 10.92
N ILE A 42 -5.98 20.84 10.95
CA ILE A 42 -4.63 20.29 10.79
C ILE A 42 -4.40 19.86 9.34
N HIS A 43 -3.27 20.30 8.78
CA HIS A 43 -2.79 19.85 7.49
C HIS A 43 -1.95 18.58 7.64
N PHE A 44 -2.61 17.43 7.58
CA PHE A 44 -1.91 16.15 7.63
C PHE A 44 -1.25 15.83 6.30
N ILE A 45 0.02 15.44 6.36
CA ILE A 45 0.71 14.71 5.29
C ILE A 45 0.32 13.22 5.38
N HIS A 46 0.25 12.68 6.60
CA HIS A 46 -0.07 11.28 6.86
C HIS A 46 -1.11 11.11 7.97
N PHE A 47 -2.09 10.25 7.73
CA PHE A 47 -3.05 9.80 8.74
C PHE A 47 -3.14 8.27 8.74
N GLY A 48 -3.04 7.66 9.90
CA GLY A 48 -3.15 6.22 10.10
C GLY A 48 -4.21 5.88 11.12
N THR A 49 -4.99 4.84 10.88
CA THR A 49 -6.03 4.39 11.80
C THR A 49 -6.31 2.90 11.63
N ASP A 50 -6.85 2.28 12.67
CA ASP A 50 -7.39 0.92 12.64
C ASP A 50 -8.89 0.88 13.03
N GLN A 51 -9.48 -0.32 13.06
CA GLN A 51 -10.88 -0.53 13.41
C GLN A 51 -11.31 0.17 14.72
N GLN A 52 -10.44 0.18 15.74
CA GLN A 52 -10.73 0.73 17.06
C GLN A 52 -10.77 2.27 17.04
N SER A 53 -10.01 2.85 16.13
CA SER A 53 -9.74 4.29 16.10
C SER A 53 -10.25 4.98 14.83
N GLN A 54 -11.08 4.32 14.00
CA GLN A 54 -11.49 4.81 12.68
C GLN A 54 -12.38 6.05 12.68
N SER A 55 -13.15 6.28 13.75
CA SER A 55 -14.15 7.36 13.85
C SER A 55 -13.65 8.77 13.49
N PRO A 56 -12.39 9.19 13.77
CA PRO A 56 -11.87 10.48 13.38
C PRO A 56 -11.59 10.65 11.88
N LEU A 57 -11.55 9.56 11.10
CA LEU A 57 -11.31 9.58 9.65
C LEU A 57 -12.24 10.54 8.91
N LYS A 58 -13.49 10.66 9.36
CA LYS A 58 -14.51 11.56 8.79
C LYS A 58 -14.23 13.06 8.99
N TYR A 59 -13.27 13.42 9.84
CA TYR A 59 -12.88 14.80 10.11
C TYR A 59 -11.56 15.20 9.45
N VAL A 60 -10.90 14.27 8.75
CA VAL A 60 -9.63 14.51 8.07
C VAL A 60 -9.87 15.27 6.76
N ASP A 61 -9.09 16.31 6.52
CA ASP A 61 -9.11 17.02 5.23
C ASP A 61 -8.27 16.29 4.17
N PHE A 62 -8.95 15.49 3.34
CA PHE A 62 -8.34 14.73 2.24
C PHE A 62 -7.74 15.60 1.12
N LYS A 63 -7.99 16.91 1.09
CA LYS A 63 -7.37 17.81 0.09
C LYS A 63 -5.88 17.99 0.30
N THR A 64 -5.42 17.86 1.55
CA THR A 64 -4.01 18.03 1.93
C THR A 64 -3.31 16.70 2.24
N LEU A 65 -4.09 15.64 2.45
CA LEU A 65 -3.57 14.32 2.81
C LEU A 65 -2.83 13.67 1.64
N GLN A 66 -1.55 13.35 1.85
CA GLN A 66 -0.71 12.69 0.86
C GLN A 66 -0.59 11.18 1.08
N SER A 67 -0.80 10.72 2.31
CA SER A 67 -0.65 9.32 2.68
C SER A 67 -1.68 8.89 3.71
N ILE A 68 -2.23 7.68 3.54
CA ILE A 68 -3.15 7.11 4.51
C ILE A 68 -2.87 5.63 4.78
N SER A 69 -3.02 5.24 6.05
CA SER A 69 -2.87 3.87 6.52
C SER A 69 -4.14 3.37 7.19
N LEU A 70 -4.70 2.28 6.69
CA LEU A 70 -5.99 1.73 7.13
C LEU A 70 -5.82 0.24 7.47
N PHE A 71 -6.11 -0.11 8.72
CA PHE A 71 -5.90 -1.46 9.23
C PHE A 71 -7.17 -2.07 9.84
N ARG A 72 -7.40 -3.36 9.58
CA ARG A 72 -8.44 -4.19 10.21
C ARG A 72 -9.86 -3.67 10.02
N MET A 73 -10.12 -2.89 8.98
CA MET A 73 -11.45 -2.35 8.73
C MET A 73 -12.22 -3.23 7.74
N ASN A 74 -13.54 -3.11 7.79
CA ASN A 74 -14.42 -3.56 6.73
C ASN A 74 -14.90 -2.36 5.90
N GLU A 75 -15.55 -2.63 4.76
CA GLU A 75 -16.06 -1.59 3.88
C GLU A 75 -17.06 -0.65 4.55
N GLY A 76 -17.89 -1.15 5.47
CA GLY A 76 -18.86 -0.32 6.18
C GLY A 76 -18.22 0.85 6.94
N TYR A 77 -17.03 0.66 7.50
CA TYR A 77 -16.26 1.74 8.15
C TYR A 77 -15.60 2.68 7.13
N LEU A 78 -15.22 2.17 5.96
CA LEU A 78 -14.56 2.97 4.92
C LEU A 78 -15.51 3.71 3.99
N GLN A 79 -16.77 3.31 3.90
CA GLN A 79 -17.73 3.87 2.95
C GLN A 79 -17.80 5.41 2.99
N PRO A 80 -17.86 6.08 4.16
CA PRO A 80 -17.89 7.55 4.19
C PRO A 80 -16.63 8.19 3.59
N MET A 81 -15.47 7.55 3.77
CA MET A 81 -14.22 7.98 3.14
C MET A 81 -14.28 7.76 1.63
N PHE A 82 -14.74 6.60 1.18
CA PHE A 82 -14.89 6.29 -0.24
C PHE A 82 -15.81 7.28 -0.94
N ASP A 83 -16.97 7.57 -0.35
CA ASP A 83 -17.93 8.55 -0.88
C ASP A 83 -17.30 9.96 -0.99
N THR A 84 -16.46 10.33 -0.02
CA THR A 84 -15.73 11.61 -0.03
C THR A 84 -14.67 11.65 -1.13
N LEU A 85 -13.88 10.57 -1.28
CA LEU A 85 -12.81 10.48 -2.26
C LEU A 85 -13.31 10.36 -3.71
N LEU A 86 -14.49 9.74 -3.90
CA LEU A 86 -15.12 9.56 -5.21
C LEU A 86 -15.98 10.76 -5.64
N SER A 87 -16.14 11.78 -4.78
CA SER A 87 -16.87 12.99 -5.15
C SER A 87 -16.04 13.88 -6.08
N ASP A 88 -16.54 14.15 -7.29
CA ASP A 88 -15.90 15.01 -8.31
C ASP A 88 -15.50 16.41 -7.82
N SER A 89 -16.06 16.84 -6.69
CA SER A 89 -15.84 18.17 -6.10
C SER A 89 -14.59 18.29 -5.21
N HIS A 90 -13.85 17.20 -5.00
CA HIS A 90 -12.73 17.16 -4.05
C HIS A 90 -11.42 16.74 -4.71
N PRO A 91 -10.55 17.68 -5.12
CA PRO A 91 -9.20 17.34 -5.56
C PRO A 91 -8.46 16.64 -4.41
N CYS A 92 -8.10 15.37 -4.61
CA CYS A 92 -7.38 14.57 -3.63
C CYS A 92 -5.88 14.53 -3.99
N GLN A 93 -5.02 14.72 -2.99
CA GLN A 93 -3.57 14.63 -3.13
C GLN A 93 -3.02 13.30 -2.62
N LEU A 94 -3.87 12.29 -2.41
CA LEU A 94 -3.47 11.03 -1.82
C LEU A 94 -2.60 10.25 -2.81
N GLU A 95 -1.30 10.18 -2.50
CA GLU A 95 -0.30 9.52 -3.32
C GLU A 95 0.08 8.14 -2.77
N LYS A 96 -0.11 7.90 -1.46
CA LYS A 96 0.30 6.64 -0.81
C LYS A 96 -0.82 6.04 0.00
N LEU A 97 -1.13 4.77 -0.29
CA LEU A 97 -2.17 4.02 0.42
C LEU A 97 -1.58 2.75 1.03
N PHE A 98 -1.82 2.55 2.33
CA PHE A 98 -1.46 1.34 3.06
C PHE A 98 -2.75 0.69 3.57
N LEU A 99 -2.99 -0.55 3.16
CA LEU A 99 -4.15 -1.35 3.53
C LEU A 99 -3.66 -2.61 4.22
N GLY A 100 -4.21 -2.94 5.38
CA GLY A 100 -3.82 -4.16 6.09
C GLY A 100 -4.98 -4.86 6.77
N GLY A 101 -5.11 -6.19 6.57
CA GLY A 101 -6.11 -7.01 7.24
C GLY A 101 -7.55 -6.57 6.98
N MET A 102 -7.82 -6.05 5.78
CA MET A 102 -9.13 -5.57 5.38
C MET A 102 -10.04 -6.73 4.97
N THR A 103 -11.34 -6.63 5.28
CA THR A 103 -12.32 -7.66 4.90
C THR A 103 -13.54 -7.05 4.21
N GLY A 104 -14.13 -7.79 3.26
CA GLY A 104 -15.35 -7.37 2.57
C GLY A 104 -15.24 -6.01 1.88
N ILE A 105 -14.11 -5.71 1.24
CA ILE A 105 -13.81 -4.42 0.57
C ILE A 105 -14.13 -4.46 -0.93
N MET A 106 -15.42 -4.37 -1.29
CA MET A 106 -15.86 -4.49 -2.68
C MET A 106 -15.63 -3.23 -3.51
N GLY A 107 -15.78 -2.03 -2.92
CA GLY A 107 -15.60 -0.73 -3.58
C GLY A 107 -14.16 -0.22 -3.66
N LEU A 108 -13.18 -0.99 -3.17
CA LEU A 108 -11.77 -0.61 -3.25
C LEU A 108 -11.29 -0.35 -4.70
N PRO A 109 -11.63 -1.18 -5.70
CA PRO A 109 -11.16 -0.97 -7.08
C PRO A 109 -11.57 0.38 -7.66
N GLU A 110 -12.78 0.87 -7.39
CA GLU A 110 -13.29 2.16 -7.84
C GLU A 110 -12.47 3.31 -7.24
N VAL A 111 -12.18 3.22 -5.94
CA VAL A 111 -11.36 4.20 -5.22
C VAL A 111 -9.94 4.22 -5.78
N LEU A 112 -9.33 3.05 -5.98
CA LEU A 112 -7.97 2.97 -6.52
C LEU A 112 -7.85 3.54 -7.93
N LYS A 113 -8.90 3.46 -8.76
CA LYS A 113 -8.94 4.10 -10.09
C LYS A 113 -9.00 5.62 -10.01
N ALA A 114 -9.70 6.16 -9.02
CA ALA A 114 -9.90 7.59 -8.87
C ALA A 114 -8.66 8.29 -8.27
N LEU A 115 -7.84 7.57 -7.52
CA LEU A 115 -6.71 8.14 -6.80
C LEU A 115 -5.44 8.23 -7.66
N PRO A 116 -4.67 9.34 -7.59
CA PRO A 116 -3.39 9.50 -8.28
C PRO A 116 -2.25 8.80 -7.53
N LEU A 117 -2.42 7.51 -7.20
CA LEU A 117 -1.47 6.78 -6.36
C LEU A 117 -0.10 6.63 -7.01
N LYS A 118 0.93 6.94 -6.23
CA LYS A 118 2.34 6.67 -6.50
C LYS A 118 2.88 5.51 -5.69
N GLY A 119 2.24 5.14 -4.57
CA GLY A 119 2.64 3.98 -3.76
C GLY A 119 1.45 3.24 -3.18
N LEU A 120 1.49 1.91 -3.23
CA LEU A 120 0.45 1.04 -2.69
C LEU A 120 1.09 -0.10 -1.87
N HIS A 121 0.60 -0.25 -0.64
CA HIS A 121 0.99 -1.33 0.26
C HIS A 121 -0.26 -2.10 0.67
N MET A 122 -0.27 -3.40 0.43
CA MET A 122 -1.37 -4.30 0.75
C MET A 122 -0.85 -5.43 1.62
N ILE A 123 -1.41 -5.58 2.81
CA ILE A 123 -0.95 -6.54 3.82
C ILE A 123 -2.11 -7.45 4.18
N GLY A 124 -1.99 -8.75 3.92
CA GLY A 124 -3.03 -9.74 4.29
C GLY A 124 -4.41 -9.42 3.71
N LEU A 125 -4.48 -9.00 2.43
CA LEU A 125 -5.76 -8.84 1.75
C LEU A 125 -6.27 -10.20 1.23
N PRO A 126 -7.59 -10.45 1.18
CA PRO A 126 -8.12 -11.66 0.55
C PRO A 126 -7.78 -11.72 -0.96
N LEU A 127 -7.53 -12.91 -1.49
CA LEU A 127 -7.20 -13.12 -2.92
C LEU A 127 -8.19 -12.44 -3.88
N GLY A 128 -9.50 -12.58 -3.62
CA GLY A 128 -10.52 -11.96 -4.46
C GLY A 128 -10.44 -10.43 -4.50
N ALA A 129 -10.00 -9.78 -3.41
CA ALA A 129 -9.80 -8.33 -3.35
C ALA A 129 -8.50 -7.90 -4.06
N LEU A 130 -7.46 -8.73 -4.03
CA LEU A 130 -6.24 -8.49 -4.81
C LEU A 130 -6.52 -8.55 -6.31
N ASP A 131 -7.21 -9.59 -6.77
CA ASP A 131 -7.48 -9.79 -8.19
C ASP A 131 -8.31 -8.64 -8.77
N SER A 132 -9.36 -8.21 -8.07
CA SER A 132 -10.16 -7.06 -8.49
C SER A 132 -9.35 -5.76 -8.51
N THR A 133 -8.50 -5.57 -7.50
CA THR A 133 -7.55 -4.44 -7.41
C THR A 133 -6.60 -4.41 -8.61
N PHE A 134 -5.94 -5.52 -8.94
CA PHE A 134 -4.96 -5.54 -10.03
C PHE A 134 -5.53 -5.41 -11.43
N ARG A 135 -6.82 -5.67 -11.62
CA ARG A 135 -7.46 -5.39 -12.91
C ARG A 135 -7.67 -3.89 -13.13
N CYS A 136 -7.73 -3.13 -12.05
CA CYS A 136 -8.21 -1.75 -12.03
C CYS A 136 -7.10 -0.72 -11.78
N LEU A 137 -6.06 -1.12 -11.08
CA LEU A 137 -4.97 -0.25 -10.66
C LEU A 137 -4.17 0.29 -11.86
N ASP A 138 -3.95 1.61 -11.90
CA ASP A 138 -3.03 2.24 -12.84
C ASP A 138 -1.59 2.03 -12.36
N LEU A 139 -0.87 1.10 -13.01
CA LEU A 139 0.52 0.77 -12.66
C LEU A 139 1.52 1.73 -13.30
N SER A 140 1.09 2.61 -14.21
CA SER A 140 2.00 3.51 -14.95
C SER A 140 2.56 4.65 -14.11
N LYS A 141 1.94 4.95 -12.96
CA LYS A 141 2.37 5.99 -12.02
C LYS A 141 2.90 5.43 -10.70
N LEU A 142 2.69 4.13 -10.49
CA LEU A 142 3.06 3.47 -9.26
C LEU A 142 4.58 3.27 -9.22
N THR A 143 5.19 3.55 -8.08
CA THR A 143 6.63 3.37 -7.84
C THR A 143 6.83 2.15 -6.93
N PRO A 144 6.47 2.15 -5.63
CA PRO A 144 6.39 0.90 -4.89
C PRO A 144 4.99 0.27 -4.96
N LEU A 145 4.93 -1.00 -5.34
CA LEU A 145 3.82 -1.92 -5.07
C LEU A 145 4.30 -3.00 -4.10
N ASN A 146 3.78 -2.98 -2.88
CA ASN A 146 4.11 -3.99 -1.86
C ASN A 146 2.89 -4.86 -1.58
N ILE A 147 3.02 -6.16 -1.79
CA ILE A 147 2.02 -7.17 -1.44
C ILE A 147 2.66 -8.07 -0.39
N LEU A 148 2.29 -7.88 0.87
CA LEU A 148 2.90 -8.55 2.00
C LEU A 148 1.92 -9.48 2.68
N HIS A 149 2.42 -10.60 3.18
CA HIS A 149 1.65 -11.57 3.95
C HIS A 149 0.27 -11.85 3.33
N THR A 150 0.21 -12.02 2.02
CA THR A 150 -1.05 -12.25 1.32
C THR A 150 -1.03 -13.59 0.60
N HIS A 151 -2.17 -14.29 0.59
CA HIS A 151 -2.37 -15.45 -0.28
C HIS A 151 -2.63 -14.94 -1.70
N TYR A 152 -1.69 -15.18 -2.60
CA TYR A 152 -1.87 -14.99 -4.04
C TYR A 152 -1.37 -16.22 -4.79
N ASP A 153 -1.98 -16.48 -5.94
CA ASP A 153 -1.67 -17.64 -6.77
C ASP A 153 -1.07 -17.22 -8.11
N TRP A 154 -0.86 -18.21 -8.97
CA TRP A 154 -0.27 -18.02 -10.29
C TRP A 154 -1.12 -17.11 -11.20
N SER A 155 -2.43 -17.03 -10.98
CA SER A 155 -3.32 -16.20 -11.79
C SER A 155 -3.05 -14.71 -11.55
N THR A 156 -2.81 -14.33 -10.29
CA THR A 156 -2.40 -12.97 -9.92
C THR A 156 -1.03 -12.61 -10.53
N GLU A 157 -0.05 -13.52 -10.47
CA GLU A 157 1.27 -13.32 -11.06
C GLU A 157 1.18 -13.16 -12.59
N THR A 158 0.38 -14.00 -13.25
CA THR A 158 0.14 -13.95 -14.70
C THR A 158 -0.52 -12.64 -15.12
N LEU A 159 -1.51 -12.16 -14.35
CA LEU A 159 -2.17 -10.89 -14.60
C LEU A 159 -1.16 -9.73 -14.55
N LEU A 160 -0.31 -9.69 -13.52
CA LEU A 160 0.73 -8.66 -13.39
C LEU A 160 1.75 -8.74 -14.53
N ALA A 161 2.22 -9.95 -14.86
CA ALA A 161 3.16 -10.17 -15.96
C ALA A 161 2.61 -9.70 -17.32
N SER A 162 1.31 -9.94 -17.57
CA SER A 162 0.64 -9.50 -18.79
C SER A 162 0.56 -7.98 -18.95
N ARG A 163 0.70 -7.24 -17.84
CA ARG A 163 0.71 -5.78 -17.77
C ARG A 163 2.12 -5.20 -17.64
N SER A 164 3.17 -5.99 -17.82
CA SER A 164 4.55 -5.52 -17.64
C SER A 164 4.95 -4.37 -18.56
N ASN A 165 4.29 -4.21 -19.71
CA ASN A 165 4.53 -3.14 -20.66
C ASN A 165 4.14 -1.74 -20.18
N ILE A 166 3.37 -1.62 -19.09
CA ILE A 166 3.00 -0.32 -18.49
C ILE A 166 3.86 0.05 -17.28
N PHE A 167 4.84 -0.80 -16.91
CA PHE A 167 5.73 -0.50 -15.79
C PHE A 167 6.72 0.59 -16.19
N THR A 168 7.02 1.49 -15.26
CA THR A 168 8.06 2.50 -15.43
C THR A 168 9.41 1.96 -14.97
N GLU A 169 10.51 2.63 -15.32
CA GLU A 169 11.85 2.28 -14.82
C GLU A 169 11.96 2.38 -13.29
N GLN A 170 11.11 3.20 -12.66
CA GLN A 170 11.07 3.38 -11.21
C GLN A 170 10.15 2.38 -10.51
N PHE A 171 9.37 1.60 -11.27
CA PHE A 171 8.44 0.64 -10.72
C PHE A 171 9.20 -0.50 -10.04
N CYS A 172 8.89 -0.72 -8.77
CA CYS A 172 9.43 -1.79 -7.96
C CYS A 172 8.29 -2.54 -7.27
N MET A 173 8.28 -3.86 -7.42
CA MET A 173 7.29 -4.74 -6.84
C MET A 173 7.94 -5.64 -5.80
N HIS A 174 7.39 -5.66 -4.60
CA HIS A 174 7.80 -6.57 -3.54
C HIS A 174 6.64 -7.49 -3.19
N LEU A 175 6.88 -8.80 -3.33
CA LEU A 175 5.89 -9.84 -3.13
C LEU A 175 6.34 -10.76 -2.00
N GLU A 176 5.55 -10.85 -0.95
CA GLU A 176 5.78 -11.75 0.18
C GLU A 176 4.51 -12.57 0.43
N LYS A 177 4.58 -13.88 0.16
CA LYS A 177 3.48 -14.83 0.43
C LYS A 177 3.35 -15.07 1.94
N VAL A 178 2.14 -15.37 2.41
CA VAL A 178 1.94 -15.90 3.76
C VAL A 178 2.77 -17.18 3.90
N SER A 179 3.65 -17.22 4.89
CA SER A 179 4.35 -18.47 5.21
C SER A 179 3.38 -19.45 5.87
N LYS A 180 3.51 -20.75 5.63
CA LYS A 180 2.68 -21.78 6.30
C LYS A 180 2.68 -21.67 7.83
N ALA A 181 3.78 -21.19 8.43
CA ALA A 181 3.85 -20.93 9.86
C ALA A 181 2.86 -19.83 10.33
N PHE A 182 2.58 -18.82 9.50
CA PHE A 182 1.59 -17.78 9.82
C PHE A 182 0.14 -18.27 9.72
N GLU A 183 -0.13 -19.30 8.91
CA GLU A 183 -1.44 -19.95 8.85
C GLU A 183 -1.72 -20.74 10.14
N GLU A 184 -0.70 -21.41 10.68
CA GLU A 184 -0.82 -22.27 11.88
C GLU A 184 -0.92 -21.48 13.20
N PHE A 185 -0.33 -20.29 13.29
CA PHE A 185 -0.35 -19.47 14.51
C PHE A 185 -1.44 -18.39 14.56
N GLY A 186 -2.30 -18.32 13.53
CA GLY A 186 -3.32 -17.29 13.41
C GLY A 186 -2.70 -15.93 13.04
N VAL A 187 -3.14 -15.38 11.91
CA VAL A 187 -2.59 -14.19 11.21
C VAL A 187 -2.53 -12.89 12.05
N MET A 188 -2.90 -12.86 13.33
CA MET A 188 -3.30 -11.61 13.98
C MET A 188 -2.42 -11.04 15.09
N ILE A 189 -1.50 -11.77 15.72
CA ILE A 189 -0.78 -11.22 16.89
C ILE A 189 0.54 -10.55 16.50
N ASP A 190 1.39 -11.19 15.70
CA ASP A 190 2.78 -10.74 15.48
C ASP A 190 2.89 -9.48 14.59
N ILE A 191 2.07 -9.34 13.54
CA ILE A 191 2.06 -8.13 12.69
C ILE A 191 1.62 -6.91 13.52
N VAL A 192 0.71 -7.08 14.46
CA VAL A 192 0.22 -5.98 15.30
C VAL A 192 1.13 -5.65 16.45
N GLU A 193 1.89 -6.59 16.99
CA GLU A 193 2.99 -6.22 17.90
C GLU A 193 4.10 -5.45 17.17
N ARG A 194 4.40 -5.78 15.92
CA ARG A 194 5.39 -5.03 15.11
C ARG A 194 4.90 -3.63 14.70
N VAL A 195 3.62 -3.45 14.41
CA VAL A 195 3.02 -2.13 14.11
C VAL A 195 2.84 -1.29 15.38
N LYS A 196 2.47 -1.89 16.52
CA LYS A 196 2.37 -1.19 17.82
C LYS A 196 3.71 -0.67 18.34
N GLY A 197 4.82 -1.28 17.93
CA GLY A 197 6.16 -0.83 18.30
C GLY A 197 6.65 0.43 17.59
N GLY A 198 5.98 0.93 16.55
CA GLY A 198 6.50 2.06 15.76
C GLY A 198 7.86 1.79 15.07
N VAL A 199 8.31 0.54 15.06
CA VAL A 199 9.59 0.12 14.50
C VAL A 199 9.36 -0.49 13.13
N TYR A 200 9.06 0.36 12.15
CA TYR A 200 9.75 0.22 10.86
C TYR A 200 11.18 0.73 11.09
N SER A 201 12.01 -0.10 11.74
CA SER A 201 13.42 0.16 12.04
C SER A 201 14.14 0.62 10.79
N ASP A 202 14.71 1.84 10.83
CA ASP A 202 15.98 2.38 10.29
C ASP A 202 16.73 1.74 9.09
N ARG A 203 16.24 0.69 8.43
CA ARG A 203 16.84 0.07 7.24
C ARG A 203 16.46 0.76 5.93
N PHE A 204 15.64 1.80 5.99
CA PHE A 204 15.17 2.56 4.82
C PHE A 204 15.48 4.05 4.94
N ARG A 205 16.66 4.42 5.46
CA ARG A 205 17.24 5.73 5.13
C ARG A 205 17.77 5.69 3.69
N PRO A 206 17.53 6.71 2.85
CA PRO A 206 18.30 6.87 1.63
C PRO A 206 19.76 7.06 2.04
N VAL A 207 20.67 6.28 1.45
CA VAL A 207 22.11 6.41 1.66
C VAL A 207 22.50 7.85 1.27
N GLN A 208 22.88 8.66 2.27
CA GLN A 208 23.59 9.90 2.03
C GLN A 208 25.00 9.54 1.56
N GLU A 209 25.42 10.24 0.51
CA GLU A 209 26.69 10.13 -0.22
C GLU A 209 27.89 9.76 0.65
N ALA A 210 28.44 8.57 0.45
CA ALA A 210 29.79 8.23 0.87
C ALA A 210 30.45 7.29 -0.16
N GLN A 211 31.30 7.92 -0.97
CA GLN A 211 32.51 7.42 -1.62
C GLN A 211 32.44 6.16 -2.50
N ILE A 212 32.69 6.45 -3.79
CA ILE A 212 33.04 5.59 -4.91
C ILE A 212 33.86 4.37 -4.48
N LEU A 213 33.26 3.19 -4.62
CA LEU A 213 33.95 1.92 -4.85
C LEU A 213 33.15 1.19 -5.93
N GLU A 214 33.83 0.84 -7.02
CA GLU A 214 33.22 0.32 -8.25
C GLU A 214 32.39 -0.95 -8.03
N PRO A 215 31.29 -1.14 -8.77
CA PRO A 215 30.47 -2.34 -8.66
C PRO A 215 31.12 -3.52 -9.37
N THR A 216 31.44 -4.59 -8.63
CA THR A 216 31.70 -5.92 -9.18
C THR A 216 30.43 -6.48 -9.83
N GLN A 217 30.59 -6.96 -11.06
CA GLN A 217 29.60 -7.28 -12.09
C GLN A 217 28.57 -8.39 -11.82
N ASP A 218 28.38 -8.87 -10.58
CA ASP A 218 27.73 -10.16 -10.33
C ASP A 218 26.26 -10.14 -9.86
N HIS A 219 25.59 -8.99 -9.79
CA HIS A 219 24.20 -8.94 -9.27
C HIS A 219 23.12 -8.42 -10.24
N CYS A 220 23.43 -8.21 -11.52
CA CYS A 220 22.44 -7.75 -12.51
C CYS A 220 21.94 -8.80 -13.53
N ILE A 221 22.29 -10.10 -13.39
CA ILE A 221 21.98 -11.09 -14.45
C ILE A 221 20.77 -12.00 -14.15
N ASN A 222 20.18 -12.00 -12.95
CA ASN A 222 19.20 -13.03 -12.60
C ASN A 222 17.73 -12.79 -12.97
N PHE A 223 17.33 -11.62 -13.50
CA PHE A 223 15.90 -11.40 -13.84
C PHE A 223 15.54 -11.72 -15.29
N ILE A 224 16.46 -11.52 -16.24
CA ILE A 224 16.23 -11.83 -17.67
C ILE A 224 16.49 -13.31 -17.99
N GLY A 225 17.43 -13.96 -17.27
CA GLY A 225 17.76 -15.39 -17.46
C GLY A 225 16.64 -16.34 -17.00
N VAL A 226 15.92 -15.99 -15.93
CA VAL A 226 14.84 -16.84 -15.39
C VAL A 226 13.60 -16.83 -16.29
N ILE A 227 13.31 -15.72 -16.96
CA ILE A 227 12.19 -15.62 -17.91
C ILE A 227 12.51 -16.38 -19.20
N THR A 228 13.76 -16.35 -19.68
CA THR A 228 14.15 -17.04 -20.94
C THR A 228 14.34 -18.54 -20.77
N ALA A 229 14.90 -19.02 -19.66
CA ALA A 229 15.06 -20.46 -19.40
C ALA A 229 13.72 -21.19 -19.22
N SER A 230 12.75 -20.54 -18.57
CA SER A 230 11.40 -21.10 -18.37
C SER A 230 10.62 -21.19 -19.69
N PHE A 231 10.84 -20.24 -20.61
CA PHE A 231 10.20 -20.24 -21.92
C PHE A 231 10.73 -21.34 -22.85
N GLN A 232 12.04 -21.62 -22.83
CA GLN A 232 12.64 -22.68 -23.63
C GLN A 232 12.23 -24.09 -23.19
N TRP A 233 12.04 -24.32 -21.89
CA TRP A 233 11.66 -25.63 -21.36
C TRP A 233 10.21 -26.01 -21.70
N VAL A 234 9.29 -25.04 -21.70
CA VAL A 234 7.87 -25.24 -22.03
C VAL A 234 7.65 -25.43 -23.55
N VAL A 235 8.43 -24.76 -24.40
CA VAL A 235 8.36 -24.94 -25.86
C VAL A 235 8.96 -26.28 -26.30
N LEU A 236 10.02 -26.77 -25.63
CA LEU A 236 10.62 -28.07 -25.97
C LEU A 236 9.78 -29.26 -25.50
N SER A 237 9.11 -29.15 -24.35
CA SER A 237 8.26 -30.22 -23.79
C SER A 237 6.91 -30.38 -24.50
N SER A 238 6.52 -29.42 -25.35
CA SER A 238 5.30 -29.47 -26.18
C SER A 238 5.52 -29.95 -27.61
N LEU A 239 6.77 -30.26 -28.01
CA LEU A 239 7.13 -30.64 -29.39
C LEU A 239 7.56 -32.10 -29.59
N THR A 240 7.51 -32.97 -28.58
CA THR A 240 7.83 -34.40 -28.76
C THR A 240 6.58 -35.28 -28.67
N PRO A 241 6.04 -35.79 -29.80
CA PRO A 241 5.04 -36.85 -29.76
C PRO A 241 5.74 -38.22 -29.67
N ASN A 242 5.21 -39.05 -28.77
CA ASN A 242 5.41 -40.50 -28.66
C ASN A 242 6.75 -41.02 -28.09
N GLY A 243 6.61 -41.55 -26.87
CA GLY A 243 6.95 -42.94 -26.57
C GLY A 243 8.38 -43.21 -26.19
N PHE A 244 8.61 -43.60 -24.93
CA PHE A 244 9.56 -44.66 -24.62
C PHE A 244 9.14 -45.41 -23.35
N ARG A 245 8.91 -46.71 -23.53
CA ARG A 245 8.81 -47.73 -22.47
C ARG A 245 10.11 -47.74 -21.67
N SER A 246 10.02 -47.93 -20.35
CA SER A 246 11.13 -48.38 -19.52
C SER A 246 10.76 -49.71 -18.88
N VAL A 247 11.36 -50.78 -19.41
CA VAL A 247 11.56 -52.09 -18.77
C VAL A 247 13.00 -52.11 -18.26
N PHE A 248 13.25 -53.00 -17.28
CA PHE A 248 14.52 -53.40 -16.62
C PHE A 248 14.77 -52.66 -15.30
N THR A 249 14.95 -53.32 -14.15
CA THR A 249 15.21 -54.75 -13.81
C THR A 249 14.69 -55.01 -12.40
#